data_AF-M3UTE4-F1
#
_entry.id   AF-M3UTE4-F1
#
_cell.length_a   1.000
_cell.length_b   1.000
_cell.length_c   1.000
_cell.angle_alpha   90.00
_cell.angle_beta   90.00
_cell.angle_gamma   90.00
#
_symmetry.space_group_name_H-M   'P 1'
#
loop_
_entity.id
_entity.type
_entity.pdbx_description
1 polymer ?
#
loop_
_entity_poly.entity_id
_entity_poly.type
_entity_poly.pdbx_seq_one_letter_code
_entity_poly.pdbx_strand_id
1 'polypeptide(L)'
;MTTLIREATRLMPTVDVAGVSWPLNKLLAVLCGVLAGVSVMVFGGTMVVAAWMAAAAAVTAWWGGYAWYGRRWDDGRREYAADSSREF
;
A
#
# COMPACT_ATOMS: atom_id res chain seq x y z
N MET A 1 -22.30 -4.54 7.91
CA MET A 1 -21.41 -3.60 7.18
C MET A 1 -20.02 -3.49 7.82
N THR A 2 -19.88 -3.64 9.14
CA THR A 2 -18.60 -3.68 9.88
C THR A 2 -17.77 -4.95 9.69
N THR A 3 -18.38 -6.06 9.29
CA THR A 3 -17.70 -7.34 9.03
C THR A 3 -16.83 -7.32 7.78
N LEU A 4 -17.31 -6.70 6.69
CA LEU A 4 -16.59 -6.62 5.42
C LEU A 4 -15.30 -5.79 5.50
N ILE A 5 -15.30 -4.70 6.28
CA ILE A 5 -14.09 -3.89 6.51
C ILE A 5 -13.04 -4.70 7.29
N ARG A 6 -13.47 -5.51 8.26
CA ARG A 6 -12.56 -6.35 9.07
C ARG A 6 -11.91 -7.48 8.28
N GLU A 7 -12.65 -8.08 7.34
CA GLU A 7 -12.09 -9.08 6.42
C GLU A 7 -11.12 -8.45 5.42
N ALA A 8 -11.45 -7.27 4.88
CA ALA A 8 -10.55 -6.53 3.99
C ALA A 8 -9.21 -6.21 4.68
N THR A 9 -9.23 -5.84 5.98
CA THR A 9 -8.00 -5.63 6.76
C THR A 9 -7.22 -6.93 7.02
N ARG A 10 -7.88 -8.08 7.12
CA ARG A 10 -7.21 -9.39 7.32
C ARG A 10 -6.49 -9.90 6.08
N LEU A 11 -6.95 -9.52 4.89
CA LEU A 11 -6.40 -10.00 3.62
C LEU A 11 -5.26 -9.13 3.08
N MET A 12 -4.99 -7.96 3.70
CA MET A 12 -3.79 -7.19 3.40
C MET A 12 -2.55 -7.89 3.96
N PRO A 13 -1.55 -8.24 3.13
CA PRO A 13 -0.30 -8.79 3.61
C PRO A 13 0.35 -7.86 4.64
N THR A 14 0.72 -8.41 5.80
CA THR A 14 1.39 -7.67 6.87
C THR A 14 2.80 -8.19 7.09
N VAL A 15 3.64 -7.34 7.65
CA VAL A 15 5.03 -7.62 8.03
C VAL A 15 5.25 -7.13 9.45
N ASP A 16 5.95 -7.92 10.27
CA ASP A 16 6.29 -7.51 11.63
C ASP A 16 7.46 -6.51 11.61
N VAL A 17 7.23 -5.33 12.16
CA VAL A 17 8.22 -4.28 12.33
C VAL A 17 8.26 -3.90 13.81
N ALA A 18 9.37 -4.23 14.48
CA ALA A 18 9.58 -3.97 15.90
C ALA A 18 8.45 -4.51 16.82
N GLY A 19 7.92 -5.70 16.51
CA GLY A 19 6.83 -6.34 17.25
C GLY A 19 5.44 -5.82 16.89
N VAL A 20 5.32 -4.96 15.87
CA VAL A 20 4.05 -4.40 15.39
C VAL A 20 3.79 -4.90 13.98
N SER A 21 2.63 -5.53 13.78
CA SER A 21 2.16 -5.94 12.45
C SER A 21 1.82 -4.71 11.62
N TRP A 22 2.64 -4.41 10.61
CA TRP A 22 2.47 -3.32 9.67
C TRP A 22 1.93 -3.83 8.33
N PRO A 23 0.98 -3.11 7.69
CA PRO A 23 0.63 -3.36 6.30
C PRO A 23 1.86 -3.25 5.39
N LEU A 24 2.07 -4.23 4.50
CA LEU A 24 3.24 -4.27 3.62
C LEU A 24 3.32 -3.03 2.70
N ASN A 25 2.18 -2.51 2.25
CA ASN A 25 2.12 -1.27 1.48
C ASN A 25 2.66 -0.05 2.26
N LYS A 26 2.50 -0.04 3.59
CA LYS A 26 3.03 1.00 4.46
C LYS A 26 4.54 0.97 4.49
N LEU A 27 5.10 -0.23 4.64
CA LEU A 27 6.55 -0.41 4.67
C LEU A 27 7.16 0.00 3.31
N LEU A 28 6.57 -0.44 2.20
CA LEU A 28 7.03 -0.06 0.86
C LEU A 28 6.95 1.45 0.62
N ALA A 29 5.89 2.11 1.08
CA ALA A 29 5.76 3.57 0.98
C ALA A 29 6.86 4.31 1.74
N VAL A 30 7.18 3.87 2.96
CA VAL A 30 8.27 4.44 3.76
C VAL A 30 9.62 4.22 3.06
N LEU A 31 9.88 3.02 2.57
CA LEU A 31 11.12 2.70 1.84
C LEU A 31 11.28 3.56 0.58
N CYS A 32 10.22 3.71 -0.22
CA CYS A 32 10.24 4.61 -1.39
C CYS A 32 10.58 6.05 -1.01
N GLY A 33 9.98 6.58 0.06
CA GLY A 33 10.28 7.92 0.55
C GLY A 33 11.74 8.08 0.98
N VAL A 34 12.25 7.14 1.77
CA VAL A 34 13.65 7.16 2.23
C VAL A 34 14.61 7.09 1.03
N LEU A 35 14.39 6.17 0.09
CA LEU A 35 15.22 6.02 -1.10
C LEU A 35 15.20 7.27 -1.98
N ALA A 36 14.04 7.89 -2.17
CA ALA A 36 13.93 9.14 -2.93
C ALA A 36 14.70 10.28 -2.26
N GLY A 37 14.54 10.47 -0.95
CA GLY A 37 15.27 11.50 -0.20
C GLY A 37 16.78 11.28 -0.23
N VAL A 38 17.24 10.05 0.00
CA VAL A 38 18.65 9.68 -0.07
C VAL A 38 19.20 9.91 -1.48
N SER A 39 18.46 9.53 -2.51
CA SER A 39 18.87 9.76 -3.90
C SER A 39 19.10 11.23 -4.18
N VAL A 40 18.18 12.11 -3.76
CA VAL A 40 18.36 13.56 -3.92
C VAL A 40 19.62 14.06 -3.22
N MET A 41 19.91 13.58 -2.01
CA MET A 41 21.13 13.93 -1.28
C MET A 41 22.39 13.43 -2.00
N VAL A 42 22.39 12.19 -2.49
CA VAL A 42 23.51 11.60 -3.24
C VAL A 42 23.82 12.39 -4.51
N PHE A 43 22.80 12.91 -5.19
CA PHE A 43 22.95 13.73 -6.40
C PHE A 43 23.20 15.23 -6.12
N GLY A 44 23.49 15.61 -4.87
CA GLY A 44 23.86 16.99 -4.52
C GLY A 44 22.69 17.96 -4.38
N GLY A 45 21.47 17.46 -4.16
CA GLY A 45 20.30 18.28 -3.85
C GLY A 45 20.35 18.89 -2.44
N THR A 46 19.33 19.68 -2.10
CA THR A 46 19.20 20.29 -0.77
C THR A 46 18.26 19.49 0.13
N MET A 47 18.40 19.61 1.46
CA MET A 47 17.50 18.92 2.41
C MET A 47 16.02 19.24 2.15
N VAL A 48 15.72 20.47 1.74
CA VAL A 48 14.35 20.87 1.38
C VAL A 48 13.83 20.07 0.19
N VAL A 49 14.62 19.95 -0.88
CA VAL A 49 14.22 19.17 -2.07
C VAL A 49 14.10 17.68 -1.72
N ALA A 50 15.02 17.14 -0.92
CA ALA A 50 14.95 15.74 -0.49
C ALA A 50 13.70 15.45 0.34
N ALA A 51 13.32 16.35 1.25
CA ALA A 51 12.10 16.21 2.05
C ALA A 51 10.85 16.17 1.17
N TRP A 52 10.75 17.08 0.19
CA TRP A 52 9.62 17.09 -0.75
C TRP A 52 9.57 15.85 -1.64
N MET A 53 10.71 15.40 -2.15
CA MET A 53 10.78 14.19 -2.99
C MET A 53 10.47 12.93 -2.19
N ALA A 54 10.96 12.83 -0.94
CA ALA A 54 10.62 11.74 -0.04
C ALA A 54 9.11 11.71 0.27
N ALA A 55 8.51 12.87 0.60
CA ALA A 55 7.09 12.97 0.87
C ALA A 55 6.25 12.60 -0.36
N ALA A 56 6.58 13.13 -1.54
CA ALA A 56 5.90 12.82 -2.78
C ALA A 56 5.97 11.31 -3.09
N ALA A 57 7.17 10.71 -3.05
CA ALA A 57 7.35 9.30 -3.31
C ALA A 57 6.58 8.41 -2.32
N ALA A 58 6.62 8.73 -1.03
CA ALA A 58 5.89 7.99 -0.01
C ALA A 58 4.37 8.06 -0.22
N VAL A 59 3.84 9.25 -0.51
CA VAL A 59 2.41 9.46 -0.77
C VAL A 59 1.99 8.71 -2.04
N THR A 60 2.74 8.82 -3.13
CA THR A 60 2.44 8.12 -4.39
C THR A 60 2.49 6.61 -4.21
N ALA A 61 3.50 6.07 -3.51
CA ALA A 61 3.60 4.63 -3.25
C ALA A 61 2.48 4.13 -2.33
N TRP A 62 2.10 4.91 -1.32
CA TRP A 62 0.98 4.60 -0.44
C TRP A 62 -0.35 4.50 -1.20
N TRP A 63 -0.67 5.52 -1.99
CA TRP A 63 -1.89 5.54 -2.80
C TRP A 63 -1.86 4.49 -3.92
N GLY A 64 -0.71 4.27 -4.56
CA GLY A 64 -0.54 3.24 -5.58
C GLY A 64 -0.74 1.83 -5.02
N GLY A 65 -0.17 1.55 -3.85
CA GLY A 65 -0.41 0.30 -3.13
C GLY A 65 -1.89 0.15 -2.76
N TYR A 66 -2.49 1.18 -2.18
CA TYR A 66 -3.91 1.17 -1.82
C TYR A 66 -4.82 0.88 -3.02
N ALA A 67 -4.60 1.53 -4.16
CA ALA A 67 -5.36 1.30 -5.39
C ALA A 67 -5.15 -0.11 -5.97
N TRP A 68 -3.94 -0.67 -5.85
CA TRP A 68 -3.65 -2.02 -6.31
C TRP A 68 -4.38 -3.09 -5.48
N TYR A 69 -4.39 -2.94 -4.15
CA TYR A 69 -5.17 -3.83 -3.27
C TYR A 69 -6.68 -3.66 -3.47
N GLY A 70 -7.15 -2.45 -3.77
CA GLY A 70 -8.55 -2.20 -4.11
C GLY A 70 -9.00 -2.94 -5.38
N ARG A 71 -8.19 -2.92 -6.44
CA ARG A 71 -8.50 -3.66 -7.69
C ARG A 71 -8.59 -5.17 -7.49
N ARG A 72 -7.66 -5.75 -6.73
CA ARG A 72 -7.71 -7.19 -6.39
C ARG A 72 -9.01 -7.59 -5.69
N TRP A 73 -9.58 -6.69 -4.88
CA TRP A 73 -10.82 -6.95 -4.17
C TRP A 73 -12.05 -6.92 -5.08
N ASP A 74 -12.05 -6.04 -6.07
CA ASP A 74 -13.11 -6.01 -7.08
C ASP A 74 -13.14 -7.30 -7.92
N ASP A 75 -11.97 -7.89 -8.21
CA ASP A 75 -11.88 -9.18 -8.90
C ASP A 75 -12.48 -10.32 -8.07
N GLY A 76 -12.14 -10.40 -6.77
CA GLY A 76 -12.72 -11.41 -5.88
C GLY A 76 -14.25 -11.29 -5.78
N ARG A 77 -14.80 -10.06 -5.74
CA ARG A 77 -16.26 -9.84 -5.73
C ARG A 77 -16.95 -10.38 -6.98
N ARG A 78 -16.29 -10.29 -8.15
CA ARG A 78 -16.81 -10.81 -9.42
C ARG A 78 -16.80 -12.34 -9.44
N GLU A 79 -15.77 -12.95 -8.88
CA GLU A 79 -15.66 -14.41 -8.75
C GLU A 79 -16.75 -14.98 -7.85
N TYR A 80 -17.03 -14.34 -6.70
CA TYR A 80 -18.14 -14.74 -5.82
C TYR A 80 -19.52 -14.64 -6.50
N ALA A 81 -19.77 -13.60 -7.30
CA ALA A 81 -21.02 -13.45 -8.04
C ALA A 81 -21.16 -14.47 -9.19
N ALA A 82 -20.04 -14.93 -9.75
CA ALA A 82 -20.02 -15.94 -10.79
C ALA A 82 -20.29 -17.36 -10.23
N ASP A 83 -19.80 -17.67 -9.03
CA ASP A 83 -20.08 -18.97 -8.40
C ASP A 83 -21.51 -19.05 -7.85
N SER A 84 -22.03 -17.98 -7.24
CA SER A 84 -23.40 -17.99 -6.69
C SER A 84 -24.49 -18.09 -7.78
N SER A 85 -24.17 -17.73 -9.02
CA SER A 85 -25.09 -17.86 -10.17
C SER A 85 -25.04 -19.24 -10.85
N ARG A 86 -24.10 -20.12 -10.47
CA ARG A 86 -24.02 -21.51 -10.93
C ARG A 86 -24.76 -22.49 -10.02
N GLU A 87 -25.06 -22.07 -8.79
CA GLU A 87 -25.78 -22.87 -7.80
C GLU A 87 -27.31 -22.82 -7.94
N PHE A 88 -27.82 -22.03 -8.89
CA PHE A 88 -29.24 -21.94 -9.28
C PHE A 88 -29.43 -22.34 -10.75
#